data_AF-A0A2S3HF27-F1
#
_entry.id   AF-A0A2S3HF27-F1
#
_cell.length_a   1.000
_cell.length_b   1.000
_cell.length_c   1.000
_cell.angle_alpha   90.00
_cell.angle_beta   90.00
_cell.angle_gamma   90.00
#
_symmetry.space_group_name_H-M   'P 1'
#
loop_
_entity.id
_entity.type
_entity.pdbx_description
1 polymer ?
#
loop_
_entity_poly.entity_id
_entity_poly.type
_entity_poly.pdbx_seq_one_letter_code
_entity_poly.pdbx_strand_id
1 'polypeptide(L)'
;MQVQTGSIEEQTRLSERPLGNDAINLEVTEECPREGLVNSPPVGQTSFVMVRGEDDLEAVRDELIKGFLEIDTGGRKIGIKEMEKLNEKAFKAACLAKVPPEEVATASYELYSSWQQQLGDLSWYPFKTVIVDGNHQEIVNVDDDKLQELKRAWGSGAHDAVVNTLVEMKQYDRLSDGSIANELWNYKEGRRATTRECINYMSNQVKQLTMTKRRRIRRLNGKA
;
A
#
# COMPACT_ATOMS: atom_id res chain seq x y z
N MET A 1 0.65 -64.09 -15.42
CA MET A 1 1.84 -64.89 -15.07
C MET A 1 2.83 -63.94 -14.44
N GLN A 2 3.14 -64.16 -13.17
CA GLN A 2 4.21 -63.48 -12.43
C GLN A 2 5.56 -63.75 -13.13
N VAL A 3 6.57 -62.90 -12.90
CA VAL A 3 7.73 -63.22 -12.06
C VAL A 3 8.77 -62.08 -12.17
N GLN A 4 9.24 -61.70 -10.99
CA GLN A 4 10.32 -60.80 -10.59
C GLN A 4 11.72 -61.10 -11.16
N THR A 5 12.66 -60.25 -10.73
CA THR A 5 14.10 -60.47 -10.39
C THR A 5 15.08 -59.83 -11.39
N GLY A 6 16.17 -59.16 -11.01
CA GLY A 6 16.83 -58.76 -9.74
C GLY A 6 17.83 -57.62 -10.11
N SER A 7 18.07 -56.59 -9.30
CA SER A 7 18.89 -56.46 -8.07
C SER A 7 20.41 -56.67 -8.25
N ILE A 8 21.17 -55.85 -7.49
CA ILE A 8 22.57 -55.99 -7.00
C ILE A 8 23.66 -55.36 -7.91
N GLU A 9 24.65 -54.59 -7.45
CA GLU A 9 25.07 -53.91 -6.19
C GLU A 9 26.36 -53.12 -6.55
N GLU A 10 26.72 -52.13 -5.72
CA GLU A 10 28.07 -51.80 -5.17
C GLU A 10 29.35 -51.83 -6.06
N GLN A 11 30.39 -51.01 -5.90
CA GLN A 11 30.90 -50.23 -4.77
C GLN A 11 32.05 -49.30 -5.24
N THR A 12 32.18 -48.15 -4.57
CA THR A 12 33.39 -47.42 -4.12
C THR A 12 34.79 -47.73 -4.70
N ARG A 13 35.58 -46.66 -4.94
CA ARG A 13 36.74 -46.23 -4.09
C ARG A 13 37.56 -45.06 -4.68
N LEU A 14 37.74 -44.02 -3.84
CA LEU A 14 38.98 -43.29 -3.48
C LEU A 14 39.77 -42.58 -4.62
N SER A 15 40.21 -41.32 -4.52
CA SER A 15 41.14 -40.79 -3.51
C SER A 15 41.34 -39.26 -3.67
N GLU A 16 41.59 -38.59 -2.54
CA GLU A 16 41.85 -37.16 -2.33
C GLU A 16 43.27 -36.69 -2.79
N ARG A 17 43.41 -35.47 -3.38
CA ARG A 17 44.05 -34.21 -2.85
C ARG A 17 45.57 -34.00 -3.17
N PRO A 18 46.19 -32.80 -3.00
CA PRO A 18 46.48 -31.83 -4.08
C PRO A 18 47.96 -31.35 -4.10
N LEU A 19 48.37 -30.43 -4.99
CA LEU A 19 49.41 -29.37 -4.82
C LEU A 19 49.88 -28.81 -6.17
N GLY A 20 50.12 -27.50 -6.23
CA GLY A 20 50.94 -26.89 -7.29
C GLY A 20 50.51 -25.48 -7.69
N ASN A 21 51.20 -24.49 -7.13
CA ASN A 21 51.08 -23.06 -7.40
C ASN A 21 51.57 -22.72 -8.82
N ASP A 22 51.08 -21.62 -9.40
CA ASP A 22 51.92 -20.60 -10.04
C ASP A 22 51.11 -19.31 -10.29
N ALA A 23 51.70 -18.20 -9.88
CA ALA A 23 51.19 -16.84 -9.99
C ALA A 23 51.78 -16.14 -11.21
N ILE A 24 50.98 -15.34 -11.94
CA ILE A 24 51.48 -14.17 -12.67
C ILE A 24 50.45 -13.04 -12.56
N ASN A 25 50.95 -11.89 -12.10
CA ASN A 25 50.28 -10.61 -11.86
C ASN A 25 49.71 -9.96 -13.13
N LEU A 26 48.62 -9.18 -12.98
CA LEU A 26 48.41 -7.98 -13.78
C LEU A 26 47.93 -6.85 -12.86
N GLU A 27 48.74 -5.79 -12.85
CA GLU A 27 48.70 -4.62 -11.98
C GLU A 27 47.46 -3.74 -12.21
N VAL A 28 46.86 -3.25 -11.14
CA VAL A 28 46.00 -2.05 -11.15
C VAL A 28 46.82 -0.94 -10.50
N THR A 29 47.34 -0.04 -11.31
CA THR A 29 47.94 1.22 -10.90
C THR A 29 46.88 2.32 -10.98
N GLU A 30 46.45 2.83 -9.83
CA GLU A 30 46.01 4.23 -9.73
C GLU A 30 46.71 4.87 -8.53
N GLU A 31 47.71 5.69 -8.85
CA GLU A 31 48.40 6.55 -7.90
C GLU A 31 47.53 7.76 -7.54
N CYS A 32 47.46 8.07 -6.25
CA CYS A 32 46.80 9.24 -5.71
C CYS A 32 47.89 10.23 -5.23
N PRO A 33 48.01 11.46 -5.77
CA PRO A 33 49.05 12.39 -5.32
C PRO A 33 48.71 13.01 -3.96
N ARG A 34 49.65 12.93 -3.01
CA ARG A 34 49.67 13.76 -1.79
C ARG A 34 50.77 14.81 -1.90
N GLU A 35 50.45 16.05 -1.55
CA GLU A 35 51.24 17.09 -0.85
C GLU A 35 50.37 18.38 -0.85
N GLY A 36 50.23 19.20 0.19
CA GLY A 36 51.03 19.42 1.39
C GLY A 36 50.23 20.09 2.53
N LEU A 37 50.87 20.13 3.70
CA LEU A 37 50.37 20.57 4.99
C LEU A 37 50.34 22.12 5.10
N VAL A 38 49.23 22.72 5.53
CA VAL A 38 49.22 24.01 6.24
C VAL A 38 48.14 23.99 7.34
N ASN A 39 48.52 24.47 8.52
CA ASN A 39 47.85 24.31 9.81
C ASN A 39 46.62 25.22 10.05
N SER A 40 45.50 24.62 10.49
CA SER A 40 44.43 25.03 11.46
C SER A 40 43.76 26.43 11.40
N PRO A 41 42.43 26.58 11.68
CA PRO A 41 41.73 26.12 12.91
C PRO A 41 40.35 25.41 12.67
N PRO A 42 39.69 24.83 13.70
CA PRO A 42 38.59 23.90 13.49
C PRO A 42 37.28 24.65 13.22
N VAL A 43 36.83 24.61 11.97
CA VAL A 43 35.45 24.98 11.63
C VAL A 43 34.60 23.74 11.88
N GLY A 44 33.60 23.93 12.75
CA GLY A 44 32.71 22.87 13.20
C GLY A 44 32.19 22.02 12.04
N GLN A 45 32.09 20.71 12.29
CA GLN A 45 31.25 19.82 11.52
C GLN A 45 29.81 20.35 11.56
N THR A 46 29.46 21.22 10.61
CA THR A 46 28.09 21.22 10.10
C THR A 46 27.97 19.95 9.27
N SER A 47 27.59 18.86 9.94
CA SER A 47 26.87 17.79 9.28
C SER A 47 25.70 18.47 8.57
N PHE A 48 25.75 18.59 7.25
CA PHE A 48 24.60 18.99 6.47
C PHE A 48 23.63 17.81 6.49
N VAL A 49 22.91 17.70 7.61
CA VAL A 49 21.78 16.82 7.77
C VAL A 49 20.69 17.35 6.85
N MET A 50 20.57 16.79 5.65
CA MET A 50 19.39 16.94 4.78
C MET A 50 18.15 16.21 5.31
N VAL A 51 18.18 15.74 6.56
CA VAL A 51 17.10 15.03 7.26
C VAL A 51 16.13 16.03 7.90
N ARG A 52 15.66 17.02 7.14
CA ARG A 52 14.59 17.93 7.59
C ARG A 52 13.43 17.99 6.59
N GLY A 53 13.71 17.82 5.30
CA GLY A 53 12.69 17.99 4.26
C GLY A 53 11.64 16.88 4.20
N GLU A 54 12.04 15.61 4.35
CA GLU A 54 11.12 14.47 4.27
C GLU A 54 10.27 14.34 5.53
N ASP A 55 10.89 14.46 6.70
CA ASP A 55 10.19 14.46 7.99
C ASP A 55 9.17 15.62 8.09
N ASP A 56 9.54 16.82 7.61
CA ASP A 56 8.62 17.97 7.59
C ASP A 56 7.45 17.73 6.62
N LEU A 57 7.66 17.05 5.49
CA LEU A 57 6.61 16.73 4.52
C LEU A 57 5.62 15.68 5.05
N GLU A 58 6.13 14.66 5.75
CA GLU A 58 5.28 13.64 6.37
C GLU A 58 4.50 14.24 7.54
N ALA A 59 5.13 15.07 8.37
CA ALA A 59 4.44 15.80 9.44
C ALA A 59 3.32 16.71 8.90
N VAL A 60 3.55 17.41 7.77
CA VAL A 60 2.51 18.19 7.10
C VAL A 60 1.38 17.30 6.60
N ARG A 61 1.70 16.10 6.10
CA ARG A 61 0.69 15.15 5.64
C ARG A 61 -0.17 14.64 6.79
N ASP A 62 0.45 14.27 7.90
CA ASP A 62 -0.24 13.83 9.12
C ASP A 62 -1.17 14.91 9.64
N GLU A 63 -0.71 16.16 9.66
CA GLU A 63 -1.54 17.28 10.10
C GLU A 63 -2.73 17.52 9.17
N LEU A 64 -2.53 17.36 7.86
CA LEU A 64 -3.63 17.38 6.89
C LEU A 64 -4.60 16.22 7.15
N ILE A 65 -4.14 15.00 7.41
CA ILE A 65 -5.01 13.85 7.73
C ILE A 65 -5.86 14.16 8.96
N LYS A 66 -5.26 14.64 10.06
CA LYS A 66 -5.98 15.04 11.27
C LYS A 66 -7.04 16.10 10.97
N GLY A 67 -6.66 17.17 10.27
CA GLY A 67 -7.59 18.23 9.90
C GLY A 67 -8.73 17.74 9.01
N PHE A 68 -8.45 16.82 8.07
CA PHE A 68 -9.48 16.22 7.21
C PHE A 68 -10.39 15.25 7.96
N LEU A 69 -9.90 14.50 8.95
CA LEU A 69 -10.71 13.64 9.80
C LEU A 69 -11.80 14.42 10.56
N GLU A 70 -11.49 15.64 11.01
CA GLU A 70 -12.46 16.49 11.72
C GLU A 70 -13.52 17.09 10.80
N ILE A 71 -13.14 17.41 9.57
CA ILE A 71 -14.02 18.16 8.66
C ILE A 71 -14.72 17.29 7.64
N ASP A 72 -14.22 16.11 7.29
CA ASP A 72 -14.78 15.29 6.21
C ASP A 72 -16.13 14.70 6.60
N THR A 73 -17.13 14.97 5.75
CA THR A 73 -18.52 14.52 5.94
C THR A 73 -18.99 13.67 4.76
N GLY A 74 -18.04 13.21 3.92
CA GLY A 74 -18.34 12.51 2.68
C GLY A 74 -18.81 13.43 1.55
N GLY A 75 -18.85 12.89 0.33
CA GLY A 75 -19.34 13.58 -0.87
C GLY A 75 -18.41 14.66 -1.44
N ARG A 76 -17.16 14.73 -0.97
CA ARG A 76 -16.16 15.73 -1.37
C ARG A 76 -15.19 15.18 -2.41
N LYS A 77 -14.55 16.10 -3.15
CA LYS A 77 -13.50 15.73 -4.13
C LYS A 77 -12.27 15.13 -3.44
N ILE A 78 -11.86 15.77 -2.33
CA ILE A 78 -10.77 15.30 -1.48
C ILE A 78 -11.35 15.06 -0.09
N GLY A 79 -11.00 13.92 0.49
CA GLY A 79 -11.46 13.50 1.81
C GLY A 79 -10.51 12.48 2.42
N ILE A 80 -10.94 11.89 3.53
CA ILE A 80 -10.27 10.74 4.13
C ILE A 80 -10.81 9.48 3.48
N LYS A 81 -9.90 8.57 3.14
CA LYS A 81 -10.21 7.18 2.87
C LYS A 81 -9.57 6.35 3.96
N GLU A 82 -10.39 5.56 4.64
CA GLU A 82 -9.91 4.46 5.47
C GLU A 82 -9.37 3.39 4.51
N MET A 83 -8.04 3.32 4.41
CA MET A 83 -7.37 2.23 3.73
C MET A 83 -7.73 0.93 4.45
N GLU A 84 -7.90 -0.16 3.70
CA GLU A 84 -8.40 -1.46 4.17
C GLU A 84 -9.91 -1.56 4.34
N LYS A 85 -10.67 -0.45 4.31
CA LYS A 85 -12.12 -0.54 4.38
C LYS A 85 -12.72 -1.09 3.09
N LEU A 86 -13.49 -2.16 3.20
CA LEU A 86 -14.11 -2.80 2.05
C LEU A 86 -15.16 -1.90 1.36
N ASN A 87 -15.36 -2.22 0.08
CA ASN A 87 -16.48 -1.85 -0.78
C ASN A 87 -17.90 -2.07 -0.22
N GLU A 88 -18.38 -1.42 0.84
CA GLU A 88 -19.72 -1.69 1.43
C GLU A 88 -20.85 -1.79 0.38
N LYS A 89 -20.83 -0.94 -0.66
CA LYS A 89 -21.85 -0.97 -1.73
C LYS A 89 -21.74 -2.22 -2.60
N ALA A 90 -20.53 -2.74 -2.82
CA ALA A 90 -20.32 -3.96 -3.57
C ALA A 90 -20.92 -5.17 -2.85
N PHE A 91 -20.76 -5.26 -1.53
CA PHE A 91 -21.38 -6.31 -0.70
C PHE A 91 -22.90 -6.18 -0.69
N LYS A 92 -23.42 -4.96 -0.51
CA LYS A 92 -24.87 -4.72 -0.58
C LYS A 92 -25.46 -5.11 -1.94
N ALA A 93 -24.77 -4.78 -3.03
CA ALA A 93 -25.19 -5.15 -4.39
C ALA A 93 -25.16 -6.67 -4.62
N ALA A 94 -24.13 -7.35 -4.12
CA ALA A 94 -24.02 -8.80 -4.18
C ALA A 94 -25.17 -9.49 -3.42
N CYS A 95 -25.50 -9.00 -2.22
CA CYS A 95 -26.63 -9.53 -1.44
C CYS A 95 -27.97 -9.24 -2.10
N LEU A 96 -28.19 -8.03 -2.62
CA LEU A 96 -29.42 -7.68 -3.34
C LEU A 96 -29.73 -8.64 -4.51
N ALA A 97 -28.70 -9.20 -5.14
CA ALA A 97 -28.83 -10.15 -6.24
C ALA A 97 -29.12 -11.61 -5.80
N LYS A 98 -29.02 -11.92 -4.51
CA LYS A 98 -29.00 -13.31 -4.00
C LYS A 98 -29.99 -13.58 -2.87
N VAL A 99 -30.32 -12.59 -2.04
CA VAL A 99 -31.20 -12.76 -0.88
C VAL A 99 -32.46 -11.91 -0.99
N PRO A 100 -33.55 -12.25 -0.29
CA PRO A 100 -34.76 -11.45 -0.26
C PRO A 100 -34.50 -10.01 0.22
N PRO A 101 -35.22 -8.99 -0.28
CA PRO A 101 -34.98 -7.58 0.05
C PRO A 101 -34.97 -7.25 1.55
N GLU A 102 -35.76 -7.98 2.36
CA GLU A 102 -35.84 -7.80 3.81
C GLU A 102 -34.52 -8.19 4.50
N GLU A 103 -33.88 -9.26 4.01
CA GLU A 103 -32.65 -9.83 4.59
C GLU A 103 -31.38 -9.16 4.08
N VAL A 104 -31.46 -8.37 2.99
CA VAL A 104 -30.27 -7.75 2.34
C VAL A 104 -29.45 -6.94 3.33
N ALA A 105 -30.10 -6.19 4.22
CA ALA A 105 -29.39 -5.35 5.19
C ALA A 105 -28.49 -6.20 6.10
N THR A 106 -29.06 -7.22 6.75
CA THR A 106 -28.35 -8.13 7.65
C THR A 106 -27.29 -8.94 6.90
N ALA A 107 -27.66 -9.58 5.78
CA ALA A 107 -26.74 -10.40 5.00
C ALA A 107 -25.55 -9.60 4.46
N SER A 108 -25.79 -8.36 3.99
CA SER A 108 -24.70 -7.50 3.51
C SER A 108 -23.75 -7.08 4.63
N TYR A 109 -24.28 -6.82 5.83
CA TYR A 109 -23.47 -6.48 7.00
C TYR A 109 -22.63 -7.67 7.49
N GLU A 110 -23.21 -8.86 7.58
CA GLU A 110 -22.51 -10.08 8.00
C GLU A 110 -21.41 -10.47 7.00
N LEU A 111 -21.73 -10.44 5.71
CA LEU A 111 -20.76 -10.73 4.66
C LEU A 111 -19.64 -9.70 4.64
N TYR A 112 -19.97 -8.41 4.72
CA TYR A 112 -18.97 -7.35 4.81
C TYR A 112 -18.04 -7.54 6.01
N SER A 113 -18.62 -7.78 7.20
CA SER A 113 -17.87 -7.85 8.45
C SER A 113 -16.95 -9.07 8.51
N SER A 114 -17.42 -10.23 8.04
CA SER A 114 -16.60 -11.44 7.96
C SER A 114 -15.40 -11.26 7.03
N TRP A 115 -15.58 -10.60 5.88
CA TRP A 115 -14.47 -10.28 4.97
C TRP A 115 -13.53 -9.22 5.51
N GLN A 116 -14.04 -8.23 6.24
CA GLN A 116 -13.20 -7.25 6.92
C GLN A 116 -12.30 -7.93 7.98
N GLN A 117 -12.85 -8.89 8.74
CA GLN A 117 -12.08 -9.70 9.68
C GLN A 117 -11.05 -10.58 8.96
N GLN A 118 -11.43 -11.20 7.85
CA GLN A 118 -10.55 -12.04 7.05
C GLN A 118 -9.35 -11.25 6.48
N LEU A 119 -9.53 -9.99 6.10
CA LEU A 119 -8.45 -9.10 5.67
C LEU A 119 -7.49 -8.70 6.80
N GLY A 120 -7.98 -8.65 8.05
CA GLY A 120 -7.16 -8.39 9.22
C GLY A 120 -6.40 -9.63 9.75
N ASP A 121 -6.71 -10.81 9.23
CA ASP A 121 -6.05 -12.07 9.61
C ASP A 121 -4.72 -12.22 8.88
N LEU A 122 -3.62 -11.90 9.57
CA LEU A 122 -2.26 -11.99 9.03
C LEU A 122 -1.84 -13.42 8.65
N SER A 123 -2.55 -14.46 9.10
CA SER A 123 -2.26 -15.83 8.69
C SER A 123 -2.73 -16.15 7.28
N TRP A 124 -3.62 -15.33 6.72
CA TRP A 124 -4.09 -15.46 5.34
C TRP A 124 -3.37 -14.45 4.44
N TYR A 125 -2.47 -14.97 3.60
CA TYR A 125 -1.64 -14.17 2.69
C TYR A 125 -1.87 -14.59 1.23
N PRO A 126 -2.95 -14.11 0.57
CA PRO A 126 -3.36 -14.54 -0.77
C PRO A 126 -2.53 -13.84 -1.86
N PHE A 127 -1.20 -13.91 -1.79
CA PHE A 127 -0.28 -13.32 -2.77
C PHE A 127 0.59 -14.39 -3.40
N LYS A 128 0.97 -14.16 -4.66
CA LYS A 128 1.90 -15.02 -5.40
C LYS A 128 2.98 -14.18 -6.06
N THR A 129 4.19 -14.73 -6.12
CA THR A 129 5.30 -14.14 -6.85
C THR A 129 5.18 -14.42 -8.35
N VAL A 130 5.31 -13.39 -9.16
CA VAL A 130 5.41 -13.45 -10.62
C VAL A 130 6.68 -12.72 -11.07
N ILE A 131 7.18 -13.06 -12.25
CA ILE A 131 8.32 -12.38 -12.86
C ILE A 131 7.79 -11.43 -13.92
N VAL A 132 8.03 -10.13 -13.74
CA VAL A 132 7.67 -9.07 -14.69
C VAL A 132 8.94 -8.31 -15.02
N ASP A 133 9.31 -8.28 -16.30
CA ASP A 133 10.55 -7.65 -16.80
C ASP A 133 11.82 -8.11 -16.07
N GLY A 134 11.89 -9.40 -15.71
CA GLY A 134 13.02 -9.98 -14.99
C GLY A 134 13.04 -9.69 -13.48
N ASN A 135 12.09 -8.91 -12.97
CA ASN A 135 11.96 -8.61 -11.54
C ASN A 135 10.85 -9.44 -10.90
N HIS A 136 11.11 -9.94 -9.68
CA HIS A 136 10.10 -10.60 -8.86
C HIS A 136 9.12 -9.56 -8.31
N GLN A 137 7.84 -9.72 -8.61
CA GLN A 137 6.75 -8.91 -8.07
C GLN A 137 5.73 -9.82 -7.38
N GLU A 138 5.22 -9.40 -6.23
CA GLU A 138 4.10 -10.09 -5.59
C GLU A 138 2.78 -9.45 -6.01
N ILE A 139 1.87 -10.27 -6.54
CA ILE A 139 0.53 -9.87 -6.92
C ILE A 139 -0.50 -10.69 -6.16
N VAL A 140 -1.73 -10.20 -6.07
CA VAL A 140 -2.83 -10.97 -5.47
C VAL A 140 -3.04 -12.27 -6.26
N ASN A 141 -3.06 -13.39 -5.55
CA ASN A 141 -3.41 -14.67 -6.13
C ASN A 141 -4.94 -14.77 -6.27
N VAL A 142 -5.46 -14.31 -7.40
CA VAL A 142 -6.91 -14.34 -7.70
C VAL A 142 -7.49 -15.77 -7.61
N ASP A 143 -6.67 -16.80 -7.79
CA ASP A 143 -7.07 -18.21 -7.70
C ASP A 143 -7.09 -18.76 -6.27
N ASP A 144 -6.84 -17.93 -5.25
CA ASP A 144 -6.95 -18.31 -3.83
C ASP A 144 -8.33 -18.90 -3.51
N ASP A 145 -8.35 -19.97 -2.72
CA ASP A 145 -9.57 -20.74 -2.44
C ASP A 145 -10.68 -19.87 -1.81
N LYS A 146 -10.34 -18.99 -0.86
CA LYS A 146 -11.32 -18.11 -0.20
C LYS A 146 -11.84 -17.05 -1.18
N LEU A 147 -10.96 -16.48 -2.01
CA LEU A 147 -11.39 -15.52 -3.05
C LEU A 147 -12.30 -16.20 -4.08
N GLN A 148 -11.97 -17.41 -4.51
CA GLN A 148 -12.79 -18.16 -5.44
C GLN A 148 -14.13 -18.56 -4.84
N GLU A 149 -14.17 -18.91 -3.55
CA GLU A 149 -15.41 -19.15 -2.82
C GLU A 149 -16.31 -17.91 -2.80
N LEU A 150 -15.76 -16.73 -2.45
CA LEU A 150 -16.48 -15.47 -2.49
C LEU A 150 -17.10 -15.20 -3.86
N LYS A 151 -16.31 -15.39 -4.91
CA LYS A 151 -16.76 -15.17 -6.29
C LYS A 151 -17.89 -16.12 -6.68
N ARG A 152 -17.84 -17.38 -6.27
CA ARG A 152 -18.88 -18.39 -6.54
C ARG A 152 -20.16 -18.09 -5.77
N ALA A 153 -20.05 -17.77 -4.48
CA ALA A 153 -21.19 -17.54 -3.61
C ALA A 153 -21.90 -16.21 -3.91
N TRP A 154 -21.13 -15.12 -4.07
CA TRP A 154 -21.64 -13.75 -4.07
C TRP A 154 -21.36 -12.97 -5.36
N GLY A 155 -20.59 -13.55 -6.29
CA GLY A 155 -20.33 -12.96 -7.61
C GLY A 155 -19.08 -12.07 -7.66
N SER A 156 -18.78 -11.57 -8.86
CA SER A 156 -17.57 -10.80 -9.12
C SER A 156 -17.52 -9.48 -8.36
N GLY A 157 -18.65 -8.80 -8.12
CA GLY A 157 -18.65 -7.50 -7.45
C GLY A 157 -18.04 -7.53 -6.05
N ALA A 158 -18.42 -8.51 -5.21
CA ALA A 158 -17.85 -8.68 -3.88
C ALA A 158 -16.40 -9.18 -3.95
N HIS A 159 -16.12 -10.13 -4.84
CA HIS A 159 -14.75 -10.62 -5.09
C HIS A 159 -13.78 -9.49 -5.48
N ASP A 160 -14.15 -8.68 -6.47
CA ASP A 160 -13.32 -7.60 -6.99
C ASP A 160 -13.11 -6.51 -5.92
N ALA A 161 -14.10 -6.28 -5.05
CA ALA A 161 -13.94 -5.39 -3.91
C ALA A 161 -12.83 -5.87 -2.96
N VAL A 162 -12.79 -7.15 -2.63
CA VAL A 162 -11.74 -7.72 -1.76
C VAL A 162 -10.37 -7.71 -2.46
N VAL A 163 -10.31 -8.12 -3.73
CA VAL A 163 -9.05 -8.12 -4.51
C VAL A 163 -8.47 -6.70 -4.61
N ASN A 164 -9.32 -5.71 -4.90
CA ASN A 164 -8.87 -4.32 -4.96
C ASN A 164 -8.33 -3.84 -3.60
N THR A 165 -8.99 -4.21 -2.49
CA THR A 165 -8.49 -3.89 -1.15
C THR A 165 -7.14 -4.57 -0.87
N LEU A 166 -6.94 -5.82 -1.24
CA LEU A 166 -5.64 -6.51 -1.10
C LEU A 166 -4.52 -5.86 -1.92
N VAL A 167 -4.82 -5.43 -3.15
CA VAL A 167 -3.88 -4.67 -3.98
C VAL A 167 -3.51 -3.34 -3.32
N GLU A 168 -4.50 -2.63 -2.79
CA GLU A 168 -4.28 -1.37 -2.06
C GLU A 168 -3.42 -1.61 -0.81
N MET A 169 -3.72 -2.63 0.00
CA MET A 169 -2.94 -2.99 1.19
C MET A 169 -1.47 -3.27 0.87
N LYS A 170 -1.21 -3.96 -0.25
CA LYS A 170 0.15 -4.25 -0.71
C LYS A 170 0.87 -3.00 -1.21
N GLN A 171 0.19 -2.12 -1.95
CA GLN A 171 0.79 -0.89 -2.49
C GLN A 171 1.31 0.05 -1.38
N TYR A 172 0.70 0.02 -0.20
CA TYR A 172 1.07 0.90 0.91
C TYR A 172 1.80 0.16 2.05
N ASP A 173 2.35 -1.05 1.80
CA ASP A 173 3.06 -1.90 2.78
C ASP A 173 2.34 -2.04 4.14
N ARG A 174 1.00 -2.16 4.11
CA ARG A 174 0.14 -2.13 5.32
C ARG A 174 -0.07 -3.49 5.98
N LEU A 175 0.32 -4.58 5.32
CA LEU A 175 0.14 -5.94 5.84
C LEU A 175 1.00 -6.22 7.09
N SER A 176 1.90 -5.30 7.49
CA SER A 176 2.84 -5.53 8.60
C SER A 176 2.44 -4.93 9.96
N ASP A 177 1.59 -3.89 10.04
CA ASP A 177 1.36 -3.15 11.30
C ASP A 177 -0.09 -3.18 11.86
N GLY A 178 -1.07 -3.67 11.08
CA GLY A 178 -2.45 -3.88 11.52
C GLY A 178 -3.21 -2.61 11.97
N SER A 179 -2.69 -1.41 11.67
CA SER A 179 -3.36 -0.16 12.03
C SER A 179 -4.29 0.29 10.91
N ILE A 180 -5.48 0.80 11.23
CA ILE A 180 -6.37 1.43 10.23
C ILE A 180 -5.67 2.69 9.69
N ALA A 181 -5.23 2.68 8.44
CA ALA A 181 -4.64 3.85 7.80
C ALA A 181 -5.74 4.79 7.33
N ASN A 182 -5.78 6.00 7.89
CA ASN A 182 -6.48 7.09 7.24
C ASN A 182 -5.55 7.75 6.24
N GLU A 183 -6.01 7.87 4.99
CA GLU A 183 -5.23 8.49 3.94
C GLU A 183 -6.01 9.60 3.24
N LEU A 184 -5.31 10.65 2.82
CA LEU A 184 -5.87 11.70 1.99
C LEU A 184 -6.13 11.14 0.59
N TRP A 185 -7.38 11.16 0.16
CA TRP A 185 -7.82 10.54 -1.07
C TRP A 185 -8.47 11.53 -2.02
N ASN A 186 -8.13 11.43 -3.30
CA ASN A 186 -8.79 12.16 -4.37
C ASN A 186 -9.83 11.25 -5.01
N TYR A 187 -11.07 11.37 -4.55
CA TYR A 187 -12.19 10.55 -5.02
C TYR A 187 -12.53 10.77 -6.50
N LYS A 188 -12.16 11.92 -7.06
CA LYS A 188 -12.33 12.17 -8.51
C LYS A 188 -11.32 11.36 -9.33
N GLU A 189 -10.09 11.28 -8.87
CA GLU A 189 -8.99 10.62 -9.61
C GLU A 189 -8.78 9.16 -9.17
N GLY A 190 -9.45 8.70 -8.12
CA GLY A 190 -9.37 7.32 -7.63
C GLY A 190 -7.99 6.94 -7.06
N ARG A 191 -7.25 7.90 -6.49
CA ARG A 191 -5.90 7.68 -5.95
C ARG A 191 -5.61 8.53 -4.72
N ARG A 192 -4.49 8.23 -4.04
CA ARG A 192 -3.90 9.06 -2.98
C ARG A 192 -3.77 10.51 -3.47
N ALA A 193 -4.30 11.44 -2.67
CA ALA A 193 -4.20 12.86 -2.94
C ALA A 193 -2.80 13.36 -2.56
N THR A 194 -2.23 14.19 -3.42
CA THR A 194 -0.96 14.86 -3.12
C THR A 194 -1.18 15.97 -2.09
N THR A 195 -0.14 16.31 -1.33
CA THR A 195 -0.17 17.44 -0.37
C THR A 195 -0.60 18.74 -1.05
N ARG A 196 -0.14 18.97 -2.28
CA ARG A 196 -0.53 20.12 -3.11
C ARG A 196 -2.03 20.13 -3.44
N GLU A 197 -2.60 18.99 -3.82
CA GLU A 197 -4.04 18.87 -4.08
C GLU A 197 -4.87 19.20 -2.84
N CYS A 198 -4.44 18.71 -1.66
CA CYS A 198 -5.12 18.94 -0.39
C CYS A 198 -5.08 20.42 0.01
N ILE A 199 -3.90 21.07 -0.03
CA ILE A 199 -3.75 22.49 0.27
C ILE A 199 -4.57 23.36 -0.69
N ASN A 200 -4.54 23.06 -1.99
CA ASN A 200 -5.32 23.78 -2.98
C ASN A 200 -6.82 23.64 -2.73
N TYR A 201 -7.27 22.42 -2.39
CA TYR A 201 -8.66 22.16 -2.05
C TYR A 201 -9.10 22.97 -0.83
N MET A 202 -8.36 22.90 0.28
CA MET A 202 -8.65 23.67 1.50
C MET A 202 -8.69 25.18 1.23
N SER A 203 -7.68 25.70 0.53
CA SER A 203 -7.60 27.11 0.16
C SER A 203 -8.83 27.56 -0.64
N ASN A 204 -9.30 26.70 -1.56
CA ASN A 204 -10.50 26.97 -2.33
C ASN A 204 -11.79 26.91 -1.48
N GLN A 205 -11.89 25.95 -0.55
CA GLN A 205 -13.03 25.87 0.38
C GLN A 205 -13.13 27.14 1.24
N VAL A 206 -12.00 27.60 1.81
CA VAL A 206 -11.95 28.83 2.62
C VAL A 206 -12.41 30.05 1.80
N LYS A 207 -11.94 30.18 0.55
CA LYS A 207 -12.39 31.25 -0.36
C LYS A 207 -13.90 31.22 -0.59
N GLN A 208 -14.46 30.04 -0.89
CA GLN A 208 -15.89 29.88 -1.14
C GLN A 208 -16.75 30.19 0.09
N LEU A 209 -16.36 29.70 1.27
CA LEU A 209 -17.06 29.98 2.53
C LEU A 209 -17.02 31.49 2.85
N THR A 210 -15.88 32.14 2.63
CA THR A 210 -15.73 33.59 2.84
C THR A 210 -16.64 34.38 1.91
N MET A 211 -16.69 34.04 0.61
CA MET A 211 -17.58 34.70 -0.34
C MET A 211 -19.06 34.48 0.00
N THR A 212 -19.42 33.26 0.43
CA THR A 212 -20.80 32.91 0.80
C THR A 212 -21.26 33.68 2.03
N LYS A 213 -20.41 33.79 3.07
CA LYS A 213 -20.68 34.61 4.26
C LYS A 213 -20.90 36.08 3.89
N ARG A 214 -20.04 36.65 3.06
CA ARG A 214 -20.18 38.04 2.57
C ARG A 214 -21.49 38.26 1.82
N ARG A 215 -21.87 37.34 0.91
CA ARG A 215 -23.14 37.40 0.18
C ARG A 215 -24.34 37.32 1.12
N ARG A 216 -24.30 36.46 2.13
CA ARG A 216 -25.36 36.33 3.14
C ARG A 216 -25.55 37.62 3.94
N ILE A 217 -24.46 38.23 4.40
CA ILE A 217 -24.51 39.51 5.14
C ILE A 217 -25.11 40.62 4.28
N ARG A 218 -24.68 40.76 3.02
CA ARG A 218 -25.26 41.76 2.09
C ARG A 218 -26.76 41.55 1.86
N ARG A 219 -27.21 40.30 1.73
CA ARG A 219 -28.63 39.96 1.57
C ARG A 219 -29.46 40.27 2.82
N LEU A 220 -28.89 40.09 4.01
CA LEU A 220 -29.56 40.44 5.26
C LEU A 220 -29.66 41.96 5.42
N ASN A 221 -28.59 42.69 5.10
CA ASN A 221 -28.56 44.16 5.23
C ASN A 221 -29.36 44.89 4.14
N GLY A 222 -29.62 44.27 2.99
CA GLY A 222 -30.44 44.84 1.91
C GLY A 222 -31.92 44.46 1.98
N LYS A 223 -32.34 43.75 3.03
CA LYS A 223 -33.75 43.41 3.31
C LYS A 223 -34.34 44.21 4.48
N ALA A 224 -33.56 45.15 5.03
CA ALA A 224 -33.97 46.10 6.06
C ALA A 224 -34.34 47.44 5.43
#